data_AF-A0A946L0M8-F1
#
_entry.id   AF-A0A946L0M8-F1
#
_cell.length_a   1.000
_cell.length_b   1.000
_cell.length_c   1.000
_cell.angle_alpha   90.00
_cell.angle_beta   90.00
_cell.angle_gamma   90.00
#
_symmetry.space_group_name_H-M   'P 1'
#
loop_
_entity.id
_entity.type
_entity.pdbx_description
1 polymer ?
#
loop_
_entity_poly.entity_id
_entity_poly.type
_entity_poly.pdbx_seq_one_letter_code
_entity_poly.pdbx_strand_id
1 'polypeptide(L)'
;MDLQTKHSTMLDDTNSTIIRLVQALYQQMPGHIYLNNFRSYTQTYGIDQLANTLLTIDSTLNNLSNHILANTITTHLGLTGETKLAGNAYLEAHFNTVVTEARGKVILDAVNTLATLEDNETYGTAAASFNTTISASLTYSNQPNNTTPIPATYGDSVTAHPQEQLSLFIPASGLINSNTEQNHFPIDLEADHRYRFTCSYDEESAPQPPLIIIYDTSGQPIASSPSSSFTYRPEQSGSHYLSVSSNGDTPLNYSLSATYERMGYTLNFTNPDSMGSDYEAVSSSIESAIQQWANQIILTGPSTATIDIEITGANLGSSTLASASSLSPFWEDGEENGMRYVANNVLHEINTGEDINGSEADVLINLNTSLLSSFWFDPTPEIRDDNAPTVHPWRTQEHYDFVGTIMHEFAHALGYNGWYHYSPPPNGATGLENSFNQLSEFDRNIEWSDIQNSFVFTGSNATETYQTLEFSGYLPLHSEGDASGVDLYHYGSNSSSDSLGDYLMDDNSNPGTSYTISSLDTAILQDLGYLIG
;
A
#
# COMPACT_ATOMS: atom_id res chain seq x y z
N MET A 1 -58.60 -20.76 -21.51
CA MET A 1 -57.75 -19.59 -21.77
C MET A 1 -57.80 -18.80 -20.48
N ASP A 2 -56.95 -19.21 -19.54
CA ASP A 2 -56.96 -18.76 -18.15
C ASP A 2 -55.79 -17.78 -18.01
N LEU A 3 -56.10 -16.49 -18.06
CA LEU A 3 -55.16 -15.42 -17.77
C LEU A 3 -55.09 -15.28 -16.24
N GLN A 4 -54.34 -16.18 -15.60
CA GLN A 4 -53.80 -15.86 -14.29
C GLN A 4 -52.59 -14.95 -14.50
N THR A 5 -52.83 -13.67 -14.22
CA THR A 5 -51.85 -12.60 -14.05
C THR A 5 -50.67 -13.11 -13.24
N LYS A 6 -49.49 -13.05 -13.84
CA LYS A 6 -48.19 -13.33 -13.22
C LYS A 6 -47.86 -12.15 -12.27
N HIS A 7 -48.54 -12.08 -11.14
CA HIS A 7 -48.07 -11.27 -10.01
C HIS A 7 -46.80 -11.93 -9.50
N SER A 8 -45.65 -11.25 -9.64
CA SER A 8 -44.39 -11.61 -9.00
C SER A 8 -44.61 -11.64 -7.48
N THR A 9 -44.67 -12.84 -6.90
CA THR A 9 -44.89 -13.08 -5.48
C THR A 9 -43.60 -12.88 -4.67
N MET A 10 -43.10 -11.65 -4.55
CA MET A 10 -42.33 -11.28 -3.36
C MET A 10 -43.31 -10.76 -2.31
N LEU A 11 -43.98 -11.72 -1.67
CA LEU A 11 -44.85 -11.47 -0.53
C LEU A 11 -44.05 -10.79 0.59
N ASP A 12 -44.62 -9.67 1.03
CA ASP A 12 -44.49 -8.88 2.26
C ASP A 12 -44.05 -9.64 3.54
N ASP A 13 -42.89 -10.29 3.52
CA ASP A 13 -42.29 -10.85 4.73
C ASP A 13 -41.37 -9.82 5.42
N THR A 14 -41.22 -9.97 6.73
CA THR A 14 -40.39 -9.09 7.55
C THR A 14 -38.94 -9.07 7.08
N ASN A 15 -38.42 -10.13 6.44
CA ASN A 15 -37.05 -10.17 5.98
C ASN A 15 -36.82 -9.28 4.78
N SER A 16 -37.65 -9.42 3.75
CA SER A 16 -37.60 -8.60 2.56
C SER A 16 -37.74 -7.13 2.93
N THR A 17 -38.60 -6.82 3.90
CA THR A 17 -38.75 -5.46 4.43
C THR A 17 -37.48 -4.94 5.11
N ILE A 18 -36.85 -5.75 5.97
CA ILE A 18 -35.56 -5.41 6.59
C ILE A 18 -34.47 -5.21 5.53
N ILE A 19 -34.39 -6.12 4.55
CA ILE A 19 -33.37 -6.07 3.50
C ILE A 19 -33.54 -4.84 2.61
N ARG A 20 -34.78 -4.48 2.23
CA ARG A 20 -35.08 -3.24 1.48
C ARG A 20 -34.54 -2.02 2.20
N LEU A 21 -34.77 -1.94 3.50
CA LEU A 21 -34.29 -0.86 4.34
C LEU A 21 -32.76 -0.82 4.41
N VAL A 22 -32.10 -1.96 4.64
CA VAL A 22 -30.63 -2.05 4.72
C VAL A 22 -29.99 -1.66 3.38
N GLN A 23 -30.51 -2.14 2.26
CA GLN A 23 -30.00 -1.78 0.94
C GLN A 23 -30.17 -0.29 0.64
N ALA A 24 -31.31 0.29 1.01
CA ALA A 24 -31.54 1.73 0.81
C ALA A 24 -30.58 2.59 1.65
N LEU A 25 -30.30 2.19 2.90
CA LEU A 25 -29.40 2.94 3.77
C LEU A 25 -27.92 2.74 3.39
N TYR A 26 -27.50 1.52 3.08
CA TYR A 26 -26.08 1.15 3.05
C TYR A 26 -25.60 0.53 1.73
N GLN A 27 -26.48 0.29 0.75
CA GLN A 27 -26.20 -0.53 -0.43
C GLN A 27 -25.57 -1.89 -0.09
N GLN A 28 -26.08 -2.55 0.97
CA GLN A 28 -25.55 -3.81 1.45
C GLN A 28 -26.61 -4.90 1.54
N MET A 29 -26.20 -6.14 1.30
CA MET A 29 -26.88 -7.35 1.75
C MET A 29 -26.41 -7.62 3.19
N PRO A 30 -27.29 -7.72 4.20
CA PRO A 30 -26.86 -7.72 5.60
C PRO A 30 -26.08 -8.97 6.05
N GLY A 31 -26.17 -10.09 5.33
CA GLY A 31 -25.71 -11.38 5.85
C GLY A 31 -26.62 -11.95 6.96
N HIS A 32 -26.37 -13.20 7.34
CA HIS A 32 -27.20 -14.03 8.21
C HIS A 32 -27.23 -13.55 9.66
N ILE A 33 -26.07 -13.20 10.23
CA ILE A 33 -25.98 -12.72 11.62
C ILE A 33 -26.74 -11.41 11.76
N TYR A 34 -26.48 -10.43 10.88
CA TYR A 34 -27.14 -9.14 10.95
C TYR A 34 -28.64 -9.25 10.64
N LEU A 35 -29.05 -10.03 9.64
CA LEU A 35 -30.48 -10.26 9.39
C LEU A 35 -31.19 -10.86 10.61
N ASN A 36 -30.57 -11.82 11.31
CA ASN A 36 -31.14 -12.37 12.54
C ASN A 36 -31.17 -11.37 13.71
N ASN A 37 -30.16 -10.51 13.82
CA ASN A 37 -30.15 -9.43 14.81
C ASN A 37 -31.26 -8.41 14.53
N PHE A 38 -31.42 -7.99 13.26
CA PHE A 38 -32.49 -7.09 12.83
C PHE A 38 -33.87 -7.71 13.01
N ARG A 39 -34.03 -9.02 12.77
CA ARG A 39 -35.26 -9.76 13.07
C ARG A 39 -35.59 -9.72 14.56
N SER A 40 -34.60 -10.03 15.40
CA SER A 40 -34.77 -10.04 16.86
C SER A 40 -35.14 -8.65 17.40
N TYR A 41 -34.49 -7.61 16.86
CA TYR A 41 -34.81 -6.22 17.17
C TYR A 41 -36.24 -5.87 16.72
N THR A 42 -36.60 -6.22 15.48
CA THR A 42 -37.93 -5.96 14.91
C THR A 42 -39.04 -6.65 15.69
N GLN A 43 -38.82 -7.89 16.16
CA GLN A 43 -39.77 -8.61 17.02
C GLN A 43 -40.00 -7.90 18.36
N THR A 44 -38.97 -7.24 18.89
CA THR A 44 -39.02 -6.58 20.20
C THR A 44 -39.59 -5.16 20.10
N TYR A 45 -39.18 -4.40 19.09
CA TYR A 45 -39.40 -2.95 19.02
C TYR A 45 -40.23 -2.50 17.81
N GLY A 46 -40.51 -3.38 16.86
CA GLY A 46 -41.19 -3.06 15.60
C GLY A 46 -40.26 -2.54 14.50
N ILE A 47 -40.72 -2.65 13.25
CA ILE A 47 -39.92 -2.32 12.05
C ILE A 47 -39.68 -0.81 11.90
N ASP A 48 -40.65 0.02 12.30
CA ASP A 48 -40.51 1.48 12.30
C ASP A 48 -39.37 1.93 13.23
N GLN A 49 -39.28 1.30 14.42
CA GLN A 49 -38.22 1.60 15.37
C GLN A 49 -36.87 1.11 14.88
N LEU A 50 -36.80 -0.06 14.20
CA LEU A 50 -35.56 -0.50 13.54
C LEU A 50 -35.09 0.54 12.51
N ALA A 51 -35.99 1.02 11.65
CA ALA A 51 -35.66 1.99 10.61
C ALA A 51 -35.08 3.29 11.15
N ASN A 52 -35.72 3.86 12.17
CA ASN A 52 -35.23 5.06 12.83
C ASN A 52 -33.90 4.80 13.56
N THR A 53 -33.73 3.62 14.16
CA THR A 53 -32.50 3.25 14.87
C THR A 53 -31.33 3.12 13.91
N LEU A 54 -31.47 2.38 12.80
CA LEU A 54 -30.40 2.21 11.81
C LEU A 54 -29.93 3.55 11.25
N LEU A 55 -30.85 4.45 10.91
CA LEU A 55 -30.47 5.78 10.45
C LEU A 55 -29.76 6.58 11.56
N THR A 56 -30.24 6.52 12.80
CA THR A 56 -29.71 7.34 13.91
C THR A 56 -28.32 6.90 14.38
N ILE A 57 -28.04 5.59 14.39
CA ILE A 57 -26.73 5.07 14.81
C ILE A 57 -25.62 5.40 13.80
N ASP A 58 -25.99 5.58 12.53
CA ASP A 58 -25.05 6.03 11.51
C ASP A 58 -24.97 7.57 11.53
N SER A 59 -23.97 8.08 12.23
CA SER A 59 -23.74 9.53 12.32
C SER A 59 -23.44 10.18 10.96
N THR A 60 -22.96 9.43 9.96
CA THR A 60 -22.70 9.96 8.63
C THR A 60 -24.00 10.23 7.90
N LEU A 61 -24.93 9.27 7.89
CA LEU A 61 -26.26 9.42 7.27
C LEU A 61 -27.17 10.36 8.07
N ASN A 62 -27.14 10.27 9.41
CA ASN A 62 -28.02 11.08 10.25
C ASN A 62 -27.71 12.59 10.18
N ASN A 63 -26.46 12.96 9.94
CA ASN A 63 -26.06 14.37 9.85
C ASN A 63 -26.28 14.98 8.46
N LEU A 64 -26.70 14.20 7.46
CA LEU A 64 -27.00 14.72 6.13
C LEU A 64 -28.23 15.64 6.15
N SER A 65 -28.16 16.71 5.35
CA SER A 65 -29.34 17.51 5.02
C SER A 65 -30.39 16.66 4.32
N ASN A 66 -31.67 17.05 4.42
CA ASN A 66 -32.77 16.29 3.81
C ASN A 66 -32.59 16.09 2.29
N HIS A 67 -32.11 17.11 1.60
CA HIS A 67 -31.79 17.03 0.17
C HIS A 67 -30.67 16.00 -0.12
N ILE A 68 -29.55 16.04 0.63
CA ILE A 68 -28.43 15.12 0.41
C ILE A 68 -28.84 13.69 0.76
N LEU A 69 -29.54 13.48 1.88
CA LEU A 69 -30.05 12.16 2.27
C LEU A 69 -30.99 11.61 1.20
N ALA A 70 -31.93 12.41 0.68
CA ALA A 70 -32.83 11.98 -0.39
C ALA A 70 -32.05 11.52 -1.64
N ASN A 71 -31.05 12.29 -2.06
CA ASN A 71 -30.20 11.95 -3.18
C ASN A 71 -29.36 10.67 -2.94
N THR A 72 -28.84 10.47 -1.72
CA THR A 72 -28.15 9.25 -1.34
C THR A 72 -29.07 8.05 -1.47
N ILE A 73 -30.27 8.10 -0.85
CA ILE A 73 -31.23 6.99 -0.87
C ILE A 73 -31.70 6.67 -2.30
N THR A 74 -32.05 7.65 -3.12
CA THR A 74 -32.48 7.34 -4.51
C THR A 74 -31.36 6.79 -5.37
N THR A 75 -30.11 7.21 -5.13
CA THR A 75 -28.93 6.61 -5.78
C THR A 75 -28.77 5.17 -5.35
N HIS A 76 -28.89 4.90 -4.04
CA HIS A 76 -28.81 3.54 -3.49
C HIS A 76 -29.88 2.62 -4.03
N LEU A 77 -31.05 3.17 -4.42
CA LEU A 77 -32.17 2.45 -5.05
C LEU A 77 -32.04 2.28 -6.56
N GLY A 78 -30.92 2.71 -7.16
CA GLY A 78 -30.69 2.60 -8.60
C GLY A 78 -31.56 3.53 -9.46
N LEU A 79 -32.18 4.57 -8.88
CA LEU A 79 -32.98 5.52 -9.65
C LEU A 79 -32.07 6.42 -10.50
N THR A 80 -32.48 6.67 -11.75
CA THR A 80 -31.73 7.52 -12.69
C THR A 80 -32.66 8.49 -13.44
N GLY A 81 -32.09 9.55 -14.00
CA GLY A 81 -32.84 10.55 -14.78
C GLY A 81 -34.04 11.15 -14.05
N GLU A 82 -35.17 11.27 -14.74
CA GLU A 82 -36.42 11.84 -14.20
C GLU A 82 -36.97 11.07 -12.99
N THR A 83 -36.77 9.75 -12.94
CA THR A 83 -37.23 8.94 -11.80
C THR A 83 -36.47 9.27 -10.52
N LYS A 84 -35.16 9.54 -10.63
CA LYS A 84 -34.33 10.01 -9.52
C LYS A 84 -34.74 11.40 -9.06
N LEU A 85 -34.98 12.32 -10.00
CA LEU A 85 -35.42 13.68 -9.70
C LEU A 85 -36.75 13.68 -8.93
N ALA A 86 -37.73 12.90 -9.39
CA ALA A 86 -39.02 12.74 -8.72
C ALA A 86 -38.89 12.04 -7.35
N GLY A 87 -38.03 11.02 -7.25
CA GLY A 87 -37.74 10.33 -5.98
C GLY A 87 -37.09 11.25 -4.94
N ASN A 88 -36.15 12.10 -5.36
CA ASN A 88 -35.50 13.09 -4.50
C ASN A 88 -36.52 14.07 -3.94
N ALA A 89 -37.35 14.65 -4.83
CA ALA A 89 -38.39 15.59 -4.42
C ALA A 89 -39.40 14.95 -3.45
N TYR A 90 -39.78 13.70 -3.69
CA TYR A 90 -40.67 12.95 -2.80
C TYR A 90 -40.06 12.76 -1.41
N LEU A 91 -38.84 12.20 -1.32
CA LEU A 91 -38.20 11.91 -0.03
C LEU A 91 -37.89 13.20 0.75
N GLU A 92 -37.36 14.21 0.08
CA GLU A 92 -37.05 15.50 0.71
C GLU A 92 -38.31 16.16 1.29
N ALA A 93 -39.42 16.16 0.54
CA ALA A 93 -40.70 16.69 1.03
C ALA A 93 -41.17 15.96 2.29
N HIS A 94 -41.03 14.64 2.36
CA HIS A 94 -41.45 13.87 3.53
C HIS A 94 -40.48 14.03 4.71
N PHE A 95 -39.17 14.09 4.48
CA PHE A 95 -38.19 14.38 5.52
C PHE A 95 -38.44 15.74 6.19
N ASN A 96 -38.92 16.74 5.44
CA ASN A 96 -39.28 18.06 5.98
C ASN A 96 -40.52 18.02 6.90
N THR A 97 -41.27 16.92 6.94
CA THR A 97 -42.47 16.78 7.80
C THR A 97 -42.21 16.06 9.11
N VAL A 98 -41.01 15.53 9.33
CA VAL A 98 -40.65 14.72 10.49
C VAL A 98 -39.40 15.27 11.18
N VAL A 99 -39.21 14.90 12.45
CA VAL A 99 -37.93 15.15 13.15
C VAL A 99 -36.83 14.28 12.55
N THR A 100 -35.57 14.72 12.70
CA THR A 100 -34.38 14.07 12.13
C THR A 100 -34.32 12.57 12.40
N GLU A 101 -34.64 12.16 13.62
CA GLU A 101 -34.60 10.77 14.12
C GLU A 101 -35.74 9.90 13.55
N ALA A 102 -36.79 10.51 12.99
CA ALA A 102 -37.94 9.82 12.42
C ALA A 102 -37.86 9.65 10.89
N ARG A 103 -36.76 10.10 10.26
CA ARG A 103 -36.55 9.97 8.80
C ARG A 103 -36.35 8.52 8.35
N GLY A 104 -35.89 7.62 9.23
CA GLY A 104 -35.73 6.20 8.92
C GLY A 104 -37.05 5.54 8.51
N LYS A 105 -38.15 5.85 9.21
CA LYS A 105 -39.49 5.40 8.85
C LYS A 105 -39.93 5.90 7.47
N VAL A 106 -39.62 7.16 7.12
CA VAL A 106 -39.94 7.71 5.80
C VAL A 106 -39.24 6.91 4.69
N ILE A 107 -37.96 6.53 4.90
CA ILE A 107 -37.21 5.67 3.97
C ILE A 107 -37.89 4.30 3.86
N LEU A 108 -38.23 3.67 5.00
CA LEU A 108 -38.93 2.39 5.03
C LEU A 108 -40.23 2.41 4.21
N ASP A 109 -41.07 3.44 4.39
CA ASP A 109 -42.33 3.57 3.67
C ASP A 109 -42.09 3.76 2.16
N ALA A 110 -41.06 4.52 1.78
CA ALA A 110 -40.69 4.76 0.39
C ALA A 110 -40.19 3.50 -0.33
N VAL A 111 -39.32 2.70 0.31
CA VAL A 111 -38.75 1.49 -0.32
C VAL A 111 -39.80 0.38 -0.47
N ASN A 112 -40.73 0.29 0.48
CA ASN A 112 -41.86 -0.64 0.37
C ASN A 112 -42.84 -0.17 -0.71
N THR A 113 -43.05 1.15 -0.85
CA THR A 113 -43.85 1.68 -1.95
C THR A 113 -43.20 1.35 -3.29
N LEU A 114 -41.90 1.63 -3.46
CA LEU A 114 -41.15 1.35 -4.70
C LEU A 114 -41.25 -0.13 -5.11
N ALA A 115 -41.13 -1.06 -4.15
CA ALA A 115 -41.23 -2.49 -4.39
C ALA A 115 -42.58 -2.93 -5.02
N THR A 116 -43.63 -2.12 -4.94
CA THR A 116 -44.95 -2.42 -5.53
C THR A 116 -45.16 -1.84 -6.93
N LEU A 117 -44.19 -1.07 -7.45
CA LEU A 117 -44.36 -0.29 -8.67
C LEU A 117 -43.86 -0.99 -9.95
N GLU A 118 -43.70 -2.32 -9.99
CA GLU A 118 -43.18 -3.05 -11.17
C GLU A 118 -43.98 -2.78 -12.46
N ASP A 119 -45.30 -2.59 -12.33
CA ASP A 119 -46.20 -2.28 -13.45
C ASP A 119 -46.34 -0.77 -13.75
N ASN A 120 -45.63 0.09 -13.02
CA ASN A 120 -45.73 1.54 -13.18
C ASN A 120 -44.93 2.01 -14.41
N GLU A 121 -45.51 2.85 -15.26
CA GLU A 121 -44.84 3.36 -16.47
C GLU A 121 -43.57 4.17 -16.20
N THR A 122 -43.47 4.81 -15.03
CA THR A 122 -42.32 5.63 -14.64
C THR A 122 -41.31 4.84 -13.81
N TYR A 123 -41.77 4.05 -12.85
CA TYR A 123 -40.90 3.36 -11.88
C TYR A 123 -40.72 1.86 -12.14
N GLY A 124 -41.43 1.26 -13.10
CA GLY A 124 -41.52 -0.19 -13.29
C GLY A 124 -40.18 -0.88 -13.48
N THR A 125 -39.32 -0.34 -14.35
CA THR A 125 -37.98 -0.90 -14.58
C THR A 125 -37.12 -0.83 -13.32
N ALA A 126 -37.14 0.29 -12.60
CA ALA A 126 -36.36 0.44 -11.37
C ALA A 126 -36.90 -0.45 -10.24
N ALA A 127 -38.22 -0.54 -10.08
CA ALA A 127 -38.88 -1.40 -9.11
C ALA A 127 -38.57 -2.89 -9.38
N ALA A 128 -38.60 -3.33 -10.64
CA ALA A 128 -38.25 -4.70 -11.00
C ALA A 128 -36.76 -5.02 -10.74
N SER A 129 -35.86 -4.09 -11.05
CA SER A 129 -34.44 -4.23 -10.74
C SER A 129 -34.19 -4.29 -9.24
N PHE A 130 -34.79 -3.38 -8.48
CA PHE A 130 -34.75 -3.35 -7.02
C PHE A 130 -35.23 -4.67 -6.43
N ASN A 131 -36.41 -5.17 -6.82
CA ASN A 131 -36.93 -6.45 -6.32
C ASN A 131 -36.06 -7.66 -6.70
N THR A 132 -35.38 -7.62 -7.85
CA THR A 132 -34.40 -8.64 -8.21
C THR A 132 -33.23 -8.68 -7.20
N THR A 133 -32.67 -7.51 -6.87
CA THR A 133 -31.58 -7.39 -5.87
C THR A 133 -32.02 -7.79 -4.45
N ILE A 134 -33.27 -7.49 -4.07
CA ILE A 134 -33.83 -7.93 -2.79
C ILE A 134 -33.94 -9.46 -2.74
N SER A 135 -34.34 -10.10 -3.83
CA SER A 135 -34.43 -11.57 -3.91
C SER A 135 -33.06 -12.23 -3.77
N ALA A 136 -32.04 -11.66 -4.42
CA ALA A 136 -30.66 -12.11 -4.31
C ALA A 136 -30.14 -11.95 -2.87
N SER A 137 -30.37 -10.79 -2.26
CA SER A 137 -29.95 -10.53 -0.87
C SER A 137 -30.68 -11.41 0.15
N LEU A 138 -31.95 -11.73 -0.08
CA LEU A 138 -32.68 -12.67 0.76
C LEU A 138 -32.09 -14.08 0.65
N THR A 139 -31.74 -14.49 -0.56
CA THR A 139 -31.06 -15.77 -0.80
C THR A 139 -29.71 -15.82 -0.09
N TYR A 140 -28.91 -14.74 -0.19
CA TYR A 140 -27.63 -14.59 0.49
C TYR A 140 -27.77 -14.65 2.01
N SER A 141 -28.62 -13.80 2.61
CA SER A 141 -28.74 -13.69 4.07
C SER A 141 -29.44 -14.89 4.73
N ASN A 142 -30.16 -15.71 3.97
CA ASN A 142 -30.73 -16.95 4.49
C ASN A 142 -29.71 -18.09 4.64
N GLN A 143 -28.51 -17.98 4.05
CA GLN A 143 -27.45 -18.98 4.20
C GLN A 143 -26.70 -18.78 5.53
N PRO A 144 -26.66 -19.76 6.45
CA PRO A 144 -26.05 -19.58 7.77
C PRO A 144 -24.56 -19.21 7.76
N ASN A 145 -23.82 -19.56 6.71
CA ASN A 145 -22.40 -19.27 6.52
C ASN A 145 -22.12 -17.84 6.01
N ASN A 146 -23.12 -17.14 5.47
CA ASN A 146 -22.97 -15.78 4.96
C ASN A 146 -23.09 -14.77 6.10
N THR A 147 -22.13 -14.73 7.01
CA THR A 147 -22.28 -14.04 8.30
C THR A 147 -22.10 -12.52 8.25
N THR A 148 -21.42 -12.00 7.23
CA THR A 148 -21.04 -10.59 7.09
C THR A 148 -21.90 -9.85 6.06
N PRO A 149 -21.97 -8.51 6.10
CA PRO A 149 -22.60 -7.74 5.05
C PRO A 149 -21.70 -7.70 3.80
N ILE A 150 -22.30 -7.70 2.61
CA ILE A 150 -21.60 -7.49 1.33
C ILE A 150 -22.31 -6.41 0.50
N PRO A 151 -21.63 -5.75 -0.45
CA PRO A 151 -22.29 -4.80 -1.35
C PRO A 151 -23.47 -5.45 -2.11
N ALA A 152 -24.57 -4.71 -2.26
CA ALA A 152 -25.70 -5.12 -3.07
C ALA A 152 -25.46 -4.72 -4.53
N THR A 153 -25.13 -5.71 -5.38
CA THR A 153 -25.01 -5.48 -6.83
C THR A 153 -26.37 -5.53 -7.52
N TYR A 154 -26.64 -4.53 -8.37
CA TYR A 154 -27.85 -4.47 -9.17
C TYR A 154 -27.72 -5.32 -10.43
N GLY A 155 -28.50 -6.41 -10.51
CA GLY A 155 -28.78 -7.08 -11.78
C GLY A 155 -28.13 -8.43 -12.05
N ASP A 156 -27.29 -8.98 -11.17
CA ASP A 156 -26.72 -10.32 -11.36
C ASP A 156 -27.30 -11.36 -10.40
N SER A 157 -27.69 -12.51 -10.97
CA SER A 157 -27.92 -13.75 -10.23
C SER A 157 -26.58 -14.29 -9.74
N VAL A 158 -26.04 -13.69 -8.69
CA VAL A 158 -24.83 -14.18 -8.04
C VAL A 158 -25.22 -15.37 -7.15
N THR A 159 -24.76 -16.57 -7.51
CA THR A 159 -24.61 -17.64 -6.51
C THR A 159 -23.37 -17.27 -5.71
N ALA A 160 -23.52 -16.31 -4.79
CA ALA A 160 -22.43 -15.74 -4.02
C ALA A 160 -22.04 -16.70 -2.89
N HIS A 161 -20.92 -17.40 -3.06
CA HIS A 161 -20.09 -17.73 -1.92
C HIS A 161 -19.44 -16.43 -1.44
N PRO A 162 -19.50 -16.11 -0.14
CA PRO A 162 -19.05 -14.84 0.38
C PRO A 162 -17.54 -14.80 0.20
N GLN A 163 -17.01 -13.82 -0.52
CA GLN A 163 -15.56 -13.66 -0.58
C GLN A 163 -15.21 -12.28 -0.06
N GLU A 164 -14.43 -12.32 1.02
CA GLU A 164 -13.82 -11.19 1.69
C GLU A 164 -13.17 -10.26 0.67
N GLN A 165 -13.22 -8.95 0.88
CA GLN A 165 -12.39 -8.03 0.11
C GLN A 165 -10.94 -8.48 0.29
N LEU A 166 -10.23 -8.73 -0.81
CA LEU A 166 -8.81 -9.03 -0.72
C LEU A 166 -8.12 -7.72 -0.38
N SER A 167 -7.75 -7.57 0.90
CA SER A 167 -6.93 -6.45 1.33
C SER A 167 -5.49 -6.77 0.98
N LEU A 168 -4.74 -5.74 0.55
CA LEU A 168 -3.30 -5.88 0.39
C LEU A 168 -2.70 -6.44 1.69
N PHE A 169 -1.78 -7.39 1.54
CA PHE A 169 -1.05 -8.07 2.63
C PHE A 169 -1.88 -9.00 3.53
N ILE A 170 -3.19 -9.13 3.34
CA ILE A 170 -4.02 -10.07 4.10
C ILE A 170 -4.47 -11.19 3.16
N PRO A 171 -3.93 -12.42 3.31
CA PRO A 171 -4.35 -13.53 2.47
C PRO A 171 -5.82 -13.91 2.73
N ALA A 172 -6.56 -14.15 1.65
CA ALA A 172 -7.91 -14.69 1.69
C ALA A 172 -7.87 -16.19 1.37
N SER A 173 -8.48 -17.01 2.23
CA SER A 173 -8.56 -18.46 2.02
C SER A 173 -9.86 -18.84 1.35
N GLY A 174 -9.85 -19.90 0.53
CA GLY A 174 -11.05 -20.39 -0.13
C GLY A 174 -10.98 -21.86 -0.49
N LEU A 175 -12.12 -22.36 -0.96
CA LEU A 175 -12.30 -23.70 -1.51
C LEU A 175 -12.95 -23.56 -2.88
N ILE A 176 -12.42 -24.26 -3.88
CA ILE A 176 -13.03 -24.43 -5.20
C ILE A 176 -13.52 -25.87 -5.28
N ASN A 177 -14.82 -26.12 -5.41
CA ASN A 177 -15.38 -27.47 -5.36
C ASN A 177 -15.41 -28.17 -6.72
N SER A 178 -15.27 -27.43 -7.83
CA SER A 178 -15.26 -27.96 -9.20
C SER A 178 -14.53 -27.03 -10.18
N ASN A 179 -14.17 -27.54 -11.36
CA ASN A 179 -13.56 -26.72 -12.43
C ASN A 179 -14.50 -25.66 -13.04
N THR A 180 -15.79 -25.67 -12.69
CA THR A 180 -16.76 -24.64 -13.10
C THR A 180 -16.93 -23.53 -12.07
N GLU A 181 -16.38 -23.70 -10.87
CA GLU A 181 -16.47 -22.71 -9.80
C GLU A 181 -15.34 -21.70 -9.92
N GLN A 182 -15.70 -20.42 -9.79
CA GLN A 182 -14.78 -19.31 -9.71
C GLN A 182 -15.07 -18.51 -8.47
N ASN A 183 -13.99 -18.16 -7.79
CA ASN A 183 -14.01 -17.41 -6.55
C ASN A 183 -13.49 -16.01 -6.84
N HIS A 184 -14.33 -14.99 -6.65
CA HIS A 184 -14.04 -13.60 -7.00
C HIS A 184 -13.82 -12.73 -5.75
N PHE A 185 -12.73 -11.97 -5.75
CA PHE A 185 -12.34 -11.06 -4.68
C PHE A 185 -12.24 -9.63 -5.22
N PRO A 186 -12.99 -8.65 -4.67
CA PRO A 186 -12.75 -7.26 -5.01
C PRO A 186 -11.41 -6.80 -4.45
N ILE A 187 -10.68 -5.98 -5.23
CA ILE A 187 -9.42 -5.37 -4.84
C ILE A 187 -9.28 -3.98 -5.46
N ASP A 188 -8.79 -3.00 -4.70
CA ASP A 188 -8.44 -1.69 -5.23
C ASP A 188 -6.96 -1.68 -5.59
N LEU A 189 -6.65 -1.24 -6.81
CA LEU A 189 -5.29 -1.14 -7.32
C LEU A 189 -5.02 0.31 -7.73
N GLU A 190 -3.80 0.78 -7.54
CA GLU A 190 -3.34 2.11 -7.91
C GLU A 190 -2.53 2.04 -9.21
N ALA A 191 -2.80 2.99 -10.11
CA ALA A 191 -2.10 3.11 -11.39
C ALA A 191 -0.59 3.09 -11.17
N ASP A 192 0.11 2.44 -12.09
CA ASP A 192 1.57 2.40 -12.16
C ASP A 192 2.29 1.68 -11.00
N HIS A 193 1.57 1.23 -9.97
CA HIS A 193 2.11 0.36 -8.92
C HIS A 193 2.19 -1.09 -9.43
N ARG A 194 3.24 -1.83 -9.08
CA ARG A 194 3.31 -3.26 -9.41
C ARG A 194 2.83 -4.11 -8.24
N TYR A 195 1.97 -5.06 -8.54
CA TYR A 195 1.41 -6.00 -7.58
C TYR A 195 1.87 -7.41 -7.89
N ARG A 196 2.10 -8.21 -6.85
CA ARG A 196 2.30 -9.65 -6.91
C ARG A 196 1.10 -10.35 -6.31
N PHE A 197 0.49 -11.21 -7.12
CA PHE A 197 -0.58 -12.09 -6.69
C PHE A 197 -0.02 -13.49 -6.53
N THR A 198 -0.30 -14.12 -5.40
CA THR A 198 0.15 -15.48 -5.10
C THR A 198 -1.00 -16.29 -4.54
N CYS A 199 -1.28 -17.43 -5.19
CA CYS A 199 -2.24 -18.42 -4.77
C CYS A 199 -1.50 -19.67 -4.29
N SER A 200 -1.39 -19.85 -2.97
CA SER A 200 -0.86 -21.07 -2.37
C SER A 200 -1.94 -22.14 -2.33
N TYR A 201 -1.60 -23.38 -2.68
CA TYR A 201 -2.52 -24.51 -2.72
C TYR A 201 -1.76 -25.83 -2.50
N ASP A 202 -2.48 -26.92 -2.27
CA ASP A 202 -1.89 -28.25 -2.13
C ASP A 202 -1.65 -28.90 -3.50
N GLU A 203 -0.40 -28.88 -3.95
CA GLU A 203 0.03 -29.45 -5.23
C GLU A 203 -0.15 -30.97 -5.32
N GLU A 204 -0.12 -31.69 -4.19
CA GLU A 204 -0.34 -33.15 -4.18
C GLU A 204 -1.78 -33.49 -4.58
N SER A 205 -2.72 -32.63 -4.18
CA SER A 205 -4.15 -32.78 -4.44
C SER A 205 -4.58 -32.25 -5.82
N ALA A 206 -3.85 -31.25 -6.36
CA ALA A 206 -4.12 -30.65 -7.66
C ALA A 206 -2.80 -30.37 -8.40
N PRO A 207 -2.35 -31.25 -9.32
CA PRO A 207 -1.04 -31.12 -9.97
C PRO A 207 -0.96 -29.98 -11.02
N GLN A 208 -2.04 -29.22 -11.21
CA GLN A 208 -2.07 -28.05 -12.08
C GLN A 208 -2.35 -26.82 -11.21
N PRO A 209 -1.60 -25.73 -11.40
CA PRO A 209 -1.84 -24.51 -10.66
C PRO A 209 -3.24 -23.95 -10.93
N PRO A 210 -3.85 -23.30 -9.92
CA PRO A 210 -5.07 -22.55 -10.13
C PRO A 210 -4.80 -21.39 -11.08
N LEU A 211 -5.79 -21.07 -11.90
CA LEU A 211 -5.77 -19.93 -12.80
C LEU A 211 -6.21 -18.68 -12.05
N ILE A 212 -5.39 -17.64 -12.09
CA ILE A 212 -5.70 -16.33 -11.52
C ILE A 212 -5.99 -15.33 -12.65
N ILE A 213 -7.08 -14.58 -12.54
CA ILE A 213 -7.54 -13.62 -13.56
C ILE A 213 -7.94 -12.31 -12.87
N ILE A 214 -7.55 -11.17 -13.45
CA ILE A 214 -8.01 -9.84 -13.05
C ILE A 214 -9.08 -9.40 -14.03
N TYR A 215 -10.18 -8.88 -13.49
CA TYR A 215 -11.26 -8.26 -14.24
C TYR A 215 -11.38 -6.78 -13.87
N ASP A 216 -11.80 -5.97 -14.83
CA ASP A 216 -12.25 -4.61 -14.58
C ASP A 216 -13.64 -4.58 -13.92
N THR A 217 -14.12 -3.38 -13.58
CA THR A 217 -15.45 -3.18 -12.97
C THR A 217 -16.62 -3.55 -13.89
N SER A 218 -16.38 -3.70 -15.20
CA SER A 218 -17.38 -4.16 -16.17
C SER A 218 -17.40 -5.70 -16.31
N GLY A 219 -16.54 -6.41 -15.58
CA GLY A 219 -16.42 -7.86 -15.61
C GLY A 219 -15.66 -8.37 -16.83
N GLN A 220 -14.86 -7.54 -17.51
CA GLN A 220 -13.99 -7.98 -18.60
C GLN A 220 -12.62 -8.40 -18.06
N PRO A 221 -12.06 -9.55 -18.49
CA PRO A 221 -10.73 -9.97 -18.06
C PRO A 221 -9.67 -9.08 -18.71
N ILE A 222 -8.79 -8.51 -17.88
CA ILE A 222 -7.72 -7.58 -18.31
C ILE A 222 -6.32 -8.17 -18.11
N ALA A 223 -6.15 -9.15 -17.22
CA ALA A 223 -4.92 -9.90 -17.06
C ALA A 223 -5.21 -11.33 -16.57
N SER A 224 -4.37 -12.29 -16.92
CA SER A 224 -4.50 -13.67 -16.45
C SER A 224 -3.15 -14.37 -16.42
N SER A 225 -2.96 -15.29 -15.48
CA SER A 225 -1.78 -16.14 -15.42
C SER A 225 -2.13 -17.60 -15.14
N PRO A 226 -1.62 -18.55 -15.94
CA PRO A 226 -1.75 -19.98 -15.65
C PRO A 226 -0.76 -20.45 -14.57
N SER A 227 -0.15 -19.53 -13.82
CA SER A 227 0.78 -19.81 -12.72
C SER A 227 0.14 -19.46 -11.38
N SER A 228 0.58 -20.13 -10.32
CA SER A 228 0.20 -19.85 -8.94
C SER A 228 0.71 -18.50 -8.43
N SER A 229 1.61 -17.84 -9.17
CA SER A 229 2.01 -16.46 -8.94
C SER A 229 2.13 -15.69 -10.24
N PHE A 230 1.72 -14.43 -10.23
CA PHE A 230 1.93 -13.50 -11.34
C PHE A 230 1.96 -12.05 -10.87
N THR A 231 2.50 -11.19 -11.71
CA THR A 231 2.62 -9.76 -11.44
C THR A 231 1.76 -8.96 -12.40
N TYR A 232 1.27 -7.82 -11.93
CA TYR A 232 0.40 -6.94 -12.70
C TYR A 232 0.62 -5.49 -12.31
N ARG A 233 0.55 -4.62 -13.31
CA ARG A 233 0.65 -3.18 -13.18
C ARG A 233 -0.58 -2.56 -13.84
N PRO A 234 -1.54 -2.01 -13.08
CA PRO A 234 -2.69 -1.35 -13.67
C PRO A 234 -2.29 -0.03 -14.34
N GLU A 235 -2.93 0.28 -15.46
CA GLU A 235 -2.77 1.59 -16.13
C GLU A 235 -3.64 2.68 -15.49
N GLN A 236 -4.64 2.29 -14.69
CA GLN A 236 -5.60 3.20 -14.05
C GLN A 236 -5.90 2.74 -12.63
N SER A 237 -5.95 3.69 -11.70
CA SER A 237 -6.37 3.42 -10.33
C SER A 237 -7.86 3.09 -10.28
N GLY A 238 -8.24 2.11 -9.47
CA GLY A 238 -9.65 1.81 -9.22
C GLY A 238 -9.89 0.38 -8.74
N SER A 239 -11.16 0.07 -8.57
CA SER A 239 -11.61 -1.24 -8.15
C SER A 239 -11.51 -2.26 -9.29
N HIS A 240 -11.08 -3.45 -8.95
CA HIS A 240 -10.90 -4.60 -9.82
C HIS A 240 -11.48 -5.85 -9.13
N TYR A 241 -11.60 -6.94 -9.87
CA TYR A 241 -11.92 -8.25 -9.31
C TYR A 241 -10.84 -9.26 -9.65
N LEU A 242 -10.29 -9.92 -8.64
CA LEU A 242 -9.38 -11.05 -8.80
C LEU A 242 -10.19 -12.34 -8.71
N SER A 243 -10.16 -13.19 -9.73
CA SER A 243 -10.75 -14.53 -9.67
C SER A 243 -9.68 -15.60 -9.51
N VAL A 244 -9.99 -16.62 -8.73
CA VAL A 244 -9.25 -17.89 -8.70
C VAL A 244 -10.16 -19.02 -9.17
N SER A 245 -9.66 -19.85 -10.07
CA SER A 245 -10.38 -21.00 -10.61
C SER A 245 -9.48 -22.24 -10.68
N SER A 246 -10.07 -23.43 -10.56
CA SER A 246 -9.35 -24.71 -10.67
C SER A 246 -9.40 -25.24 -12.10
N ASN A 247 -8.29 -25.79 -12.58
CA ASN A 247 -8.23 -26.51 -13.86
C ASN A 247 -8.75 -27.95 -13.76
N GLY A 248 -9.07 -28.45 -12.56
CA GLY A 248 -9.49 -29.83 -12.31
C GLY A 248 -10.78 -29.95 -11.50
N ASP A 249 -11.43 -31.11 -11.58
CA ASP A 249 -12.68 -31.42 -10.87
C ASP A 249 -12.49 -31.74 -9.38
N THR A 250 -11.23 -31.88 -8.93
CA THR A 250 -10.93 -32.14 -7.52
C THR A 250 -11.11 -30.85 -6.70
N PRO A 251 -11.79 -30.91 -5.54
CA PRO A 251 -11.87 -29.77 -4.65
C PRO A 251 -10.49 -29.24 -4.25
N LEU A 252 -10.28 -27.94 -4.37
CA LEU A 252 -9.01 -27.27 -4.14
C LEU A 252 -9.12 -26.24 -3.02
N ASN A 253 -8.46 -26.48 -1.89
CA ASN A 253 -8.22 -25.44 -0.89
C ASN A 253 -7.08 -24.54 -1.34
N TYR A 254 -7.23 -23.24 -1.15
CA TYR A 254 -6.19 -22.28 -1.49
C TYR A 254 -6.14 -21.10 -0.51
N SER A 255 -5.01 -20.39 -0.52
CA SER A 255 -4.81 -19.09 0.10
C SER A 255 -4.32 -18.12 -0.97
N LEU A 256 -5.08 -17.07 -1.23
CA LEU A 256 -4.79 -16.04 -2.21
C LEU A 256 -4.30 -14.78 -1.51
N SER A 257 -3.18 -14.23 -1.95
CA SER A 257 -2.59 -13.01 -1.42
C SER A 257 -2.32 -12.02 -2.55
N ALA A 258 -2.44 -10.74 -2.22
CA ALA A 258 -1.98 -9.62 -3.04
C ALA A 258 -1.00 -8.80 -2.21
N THR A 259 0.19 -8.58 -2.75
CA THR A 259 1.21 -7.70 -2.18
C THR A 259 1.76 -6.80 -3.27
N TYR A 260 2.63 -5.85 -2.93
CA TYR A 260 3.44 -5.18 -3.95
C TYR A 260 4.47 -6.15 -4.54
N GLU A 261 4.80 -5.93 -5.81
CA GLU A 261 6.06 -6.42 -6.37
C GLU A 261 7.16 -5.45 -5.95
N ARG A 262 8.06 -5.95 -5.10
CA ARG A 262 9.13 -5.17 -4.50
C ARG A 262 10.44 -5.34 -5.25
N MET A 263 11.40 -4.47 -4.94
CA MET A 263 12.76 -4.53 -5.48
C MET A 263 13.35 -5.94 -5.32
N GLY A 264 13.73 -6.55 -6.44
CA GLY A 264 14.57 -7.75 -6.44
C GLY A 264 16.04 -7.35 -6.51
N TYR A 265 16.93 -8.24 -6.08
CA TYR A 265 18.37 -8.01 -6.17
C TYR A 265 19.14 -9.32 -6.35
N THR A 266 20.36 -9.22 -6.89
CA THR A 266 21.36 -10.30 -6.82
C THR A 266 22.60 -9.80 -6.08
N LEU A 267 23.28 -10.71 -5.38
CA LEU A 267 24.53 -10.41 -4.68
C LEU A 267 25.68 -11.17 -5.34
N ASN A 268 26.66 -10.43 -5.84
CA ASN A 268 27.87 -10.97 -6.44
C ASN A 268 29.07 -10.58 -5.58
N PHE A 269 29.77 -11.57 -5.03
CA PHE A 269 30.94 -11.34 -4.20
C PHE A 269 32.21 -11.47 -5.04
N THR A 270 32.85 -10.34 -5.33
CA THR A 270 34.24 -10.33 -5.77
C THR A 270 35.14 -10.68 -4.58
N ASN A 271 36.25 -11.37 -4.87
CA ASN A 271 37.32 -11.71 -3.94
C ASN A 271 36.88 -12.16 -2.51
N PRO A 272 35.93 -13.10 -2.36
CA PRO A 272 35.36 -13.48 -1.06
C PRO A 272 36.41 -14.01 -0.06
N ASP A 273 37.50 -14.60 -0.56
CA ASP A 273 38.65 -15.05 0.25
C ASP A 273 39.24 -13.94 1.15
N SER A 274 39.08 -12.67 0.77
CA SER A 274 39.54 -11.50 1.55
C SER A 274 38.79 -11.34 2.88
N MET A 275 37.59 -11.91 3.00
CA MET A 275 36.76 -11.89 4.21
C MET A 275 37.12 -13.03 5.17
N GLY A 276 37.94 -14.00 4.74
CA GLY A 276 38.45 -15.07 5.58
C GLY A 276 37.34 -15.89 6.25
N SER A 277 37.48 -16.11 7.56
CA SER A 277 36.50 -16.88 8.35
C SER A 277 35.16 -16.15 8.54
N ASP A 278 35.12 -14.84 8.27
CA ASP A 278 33.94 -14.01 8.52
C ASP A 278 32.98 -13.98 7.31
N TYR A 279 33.36 -14.60 6.19
CA TYR A 279 32.60 -14.58 4.93
C TYR A 279 31.11 -14.92 5.09
N GLU A 280 30.77 -16.02 5.79
CA GLU A 280 29.37 -16.44 5.96
C GLU A 280 28.56 -15.40 6.77
N ALA A 281 29.18 -14.83 7.81
CA ALA A 281 28.55 -13.81 8.64
C ALA A 281 28.36 -12.50 7.88
N VAL A 282 29.37 -12.11 7.08
CA VAL A 282 29.30 -10.96 6.17
C VAL A 282 28.19 -11.15 5.14
N SER A 283 28.16 -12.30 4.45
CA SER A 283 27.18 -12.58 3.40
C SER A 283 25.76 -12.55 3.94
N SER A 284 25.48 -13.24 5.05
CA SER A 284 24.16 -13.26 5.66
C SER A 284 23.71 -11.87 6.15
N SER A 285 24.64 -11.06 6.65
CA SER A 285 24.32 -9.72 7.14
C SER A 285 24.05 -8.74 5.99
N ILE A 286 24.79 -8.83 4.87
CA ILE A 286 24.52 -8.04 3.67
C ILE A 286 23.17 -8.41 3.08
N GLU A 287 22.88 -9.71 2.93
CA GLU A 287 21.57 -10.17 2.45
C GLU A 287 20.44 -9.58 3.31
N SER A 288 20.55 -9.63 4.64
CA SER A 288 19.54 -9.01 5.51
C SER A 288 19.45 -7.49 5.34
N ALA A 289 20.58 -6.78 5.26
CA ALA A 289 20.61 -5.33 5.09
C ALA A 289 19.93 -4.88 3.78
N ILE A 290 20.24 -5.54 2.67
CA ILE A 290 19.61 -5.27 1.36
C ILE A 290 18.14 -5.67 1.38
N GLN A 291 17.80 -6.82 2.00
CA GLN A 291 16.42 -7.27 2.12
C GLN A 291 15.54 -6.27 2.88
N GLN A 292 16.08 -5.58 3.89
CA GLN A 292 15.33 -4.56 4.61
C GLN A 292 14.91 -3.40 3.70
N TRP A 293 15.81 -2.90 2.85
CA TRP A 293 15.48 -1.89 1.84
C TRP A 293 14.54 -2.44 0.76
N ALA A 294 14.80 -3.65 0.27
CA ALA A 294 13.94 -4.32 -0.70
C ALA A 294 12.50 -4.47 -0.19
N ASN A 295 12.32 -4.70 1.11
CA ASN A 295 11.00 -4.78 1.74
C ASN A 295 10.26 -3.43 1.79
N GLN A 296 10.91 -2.30 1.57
CA GLN A 296 10.28 -0.97 1.53
C GLN A 296 9.97 -0.53 0.09
N ILE A 297 10.84 -0.87 -0.87
CA ILE A 297 10.80 -0.29 -2.21
C ILE A 297 9.89 -1.09 -3.15
N ILE A 298 8.92 -0.40 -3.74
CA ILE A 298 7.97 -0.94 -4.71
C ILE A 298 8.46 -0.63 -6.12
N LEU A 299 8.43 -1.62 -7.01
CA LEU A 299 8.73 -1.41 -8.42
C LEU A 299 7.57 -0.70 -9.13
N THR A 300 7.87 0.23 -10.04
CA THR A 300 6.85 0.95 -10.83
C THR A 300 7.02 0.83 -12.33
N GLY A 301 8.11 0.20 -12.80
CA GLY A 301 8.38 -0.02 -14.22
C GLY A 301 7.37 -0.96 -14.91
N PRO A 302 7.21 -0.89 -16.25
CA PRO A 302 6.44 -1.88 -17.02
C PRO A 302 6.96 -3.32 -16.89
N SER A 303 8.26 -3.52 -16.63
CA SER A 303 8.89 -4.82 -16.36
C SER A 303 9.36 -4.94 -14.90
N THR A 304 9.58 -6.18 -14.46
CA THR A 304 10.33 -6.47 -13.22
C THR A 304 11.79 -6.05 -13.40
N ALA A 305 12.36 -5.41 -12.38
CA ALA A 305 13.77 -5.02 -12.27
C ALA A 305 14.47 -5.94 -11.24
N THR A 306 15.78 -6.15 -11.39
CA THR A 306 16.58 -6.90 -10.41
C THR A 306 17.93 -6.24 -10.29
N ILE A 307 18.15 -5.56 -9.16
CA ILE A 307 19.36 -4.77 -8.93
C ILE A 307 20.54 -5.71 -8.69
N ASP A 308 21.52 -5.69 -9.58
CA ASP A 308 22.75 -6.45 -9.50
C ASP A 308 23.78 -5.72 -8.61
N ILE A 309 24.07 -6.31 -7.44
CA ILE A 309 24.95 -5.70 -6.44
C ILE A 309 26.28 -6.44 -6.41
N GLU A 310 27.35 -5.70 -6.65
CA GLU A 310 28.72 -6.17 -6.52
C GLU A 310 29.28 -5.84 -5.13
N ILE A 311 29.78 -6.85 -4.43
CA ILE A 311 30.37 -6.74 -3.10
C ILE A 311 31.85 -7.08 -3.20
N THR A 312 32.70 -6.09 -2.91
CA THR A 312 34.15 -6.23 -3.00
C THR A 312 34.80 -6.04 -1.63
N GLY A 313 35.64 -7.00 -1.23
CA GLY A 313 36.54 -6.81 -0.10
C GLY A 313 37.70 -5.89 -0.47
N ALA A 314 37.82 -4.77 0.22
CA ALA A 314 38.82 -3.74 -0.03
C ALA A 314 39.55 -3.32 1.25
N ASN A 315 40.59 -2.49 1.09
CA ASN A 315 41.23 -1.77 2.20
C ASN A 315 40.94 -0.28 2.01
N LEU A 316 40.04 0.25 2.84
CA LEU A 316 39.55 1.64 2.76
C LEU A 316 40.25 2.57 3.76
N GLY A 317 41.33 2.12 4.40
CA GLY A 317 42.02 2.87 5.46
C GLY A 317 41.46 2.56 6.85
N SER A 318 41.74 3.41 7.85
CA SER A 318 41.41 3.13 9.25
C SER A 318 40.12 3.78 9.76
N SER A 319 39.47 4.62 8.95
CA SER A 319 38.31 5.43 9.35
C SER A 319 37.03 5.13 8.57
N THR A 320 37.12 4.40 7.46
CA THR A 320 35.99 4.09 6.59
C THR A 320 35.60 2.63 6.77
N LEU A 321 34.38 2.39 7.26
CA LEU A 321 33.88 1.05 7.55
C LEU A 321 33.48 0.30 6.27
N ALA A 322 32.74 0.98 5.40
CA ALA A 322 32.35 0.53 4.08
C ALA A 322 32.12 1.76 3.17
N SER A 323 31.73 1.54 1.93
CA SER A 323 31.25 2.58 1.02
C SER A 323 30.34 1.94 -0.01
N ALA A 324 29.30 2.63 -0.48
CA ALA A 324 28.58 2.19 -1.67
C ALA A 324 28.18 3.32 -2.61
N SER A 325 27.92 2.95 -3.86
CA SER A 325 27.48 3.88 -4.90
C SER A 325 26.66 3.16 -5.96
N SER A 326 25.69 3.87 -6.55
CA SER A 326 25.12 3.46 -7.84
C SER A 326 26.18 3.61 -8.93
N LEU A 327 26.27 2.59 -9.79
CA LEU A 327 27.13 2.57 -10.96
C LEU A 327 26.37 3.09 -12.19
N SER A 328 27.14 3.46 -13.21
CA SER A 328 26.61 3.89 -14.51
C SER A 328 25.58 5.03 -14.47
N PRO A 329 25.79 6.11 -13.67
CA PRO A 329 24.89 7.25 -13.73
C PRO A 329 24.90 7.89 -15.12
N PHE A 330 23.75 8.42 -15.55
CA PHE A 330 23.59 8.96 -16.89
C PHE A 330 22.99 10.37 -16.86
N TRP A 331 23.12 11.08 -17.97
CA TRP A 331 22.63 12.45 -18.09
C TRP A 331 21.11 12.46 -18.26
N GLU A 332 20.42 13.21 -17.42
CA GLU A 332 19.01 13.53 -17.59
C GLU A 332 18.87 14.84 -18.40
N ASP A 333 17.74 14.98 -19.09
CA ASP A 333 17.41 16.23 -19.77
C ASP A 333 17.10 17.34 -18.75
N GLY A 334 17.82 18.44 -18.85
CA GLY A 334 17.58 19.63 -18.03
C GLY A 334 18.85 20.15 -17.37
N GLU A 335 18.71 21.35 -16.83
CA GLU A 335 19.73 21.98 -16.00
C GLU A 335 19.08 22.96 -15.04
N GLU A 336 19.75 23.18 -13.92
CA GLU A 336 19.37 24.18 -12.93
C GLU A 336 20.61 24.99 -12.55
N ASN A 337 20.47 26.31 -12.60
CA ASN A 337 21.57 27.24 -12.32
C ASN A 337 22.86 26.95 -13.12
N GLY A 338 22.71 26.39 -14.33
CA GLY A 338 23.81 26.01 -15.22
C GLY A 338 24.46 24.65 -14.92
N MET A 339 23.94 23.91 -13.95
CA MET A 339 24.38 22.56 -13.59
C MET A 339 23.46 21.53 -14.21
N ARG A 340 24.03 20.47 -14.79
CA ARG A 340 23.29 19.44 -15.52
C ARG A 340 22.79 18.37 -14.56
N TYR A 341 21.59 17.85 -14.82
CA TYR A 341 21.05 16.74 -14.05
C TYR A 341 21.75 15.43 -14.40
N VAL A 342 22.07 14.65 -13.36
CA VAL A 342 22.59 13.30 -13.46
C VAL A 342 21.62 12.39 -12.72
N ALA A 343 21.15 11.35 -13.40
CA ALA A 343 20.19 10.41 -12.87
C ALA A 343 20.88 9.23 -12.19
N ASN A 344 20.29 8.77 -11.08
CA ASN A 344 20.67 7.54 -10.42
C ASN A 344 20.16 6.31 -11.21
N ASN A 345 21.07 5.39 -11.54
CA ASN A 345 20.73 4.23 -12.37
C ASN A 345 19.81 3.23 -11.64
N VAL A 346 20.00 3.02 -10.34
CA VAL A 346 19.16 2.12 -9.53
C VAL A 346 17.72 2.65 -9.47
N LEU A 347 17.56 3.96 -9.23
CA LEU A 347 16.24 4.61 -9.27
C LEU A 347 15.60 4.46 -10.65
N HIS A 348 16.37 4.66 -11.72
CA HIS A 348 15.87 4.52 -13.08
C HIS A 348 15.38 3.09 -13.36
N GLU A 349 16.16 2.07 -13.02
CA GLU A 349 15.78 0.67 -13.24
C GLU A 349 14.52 0.31 -12.43
N ILE A 350 14.42 0.75 -11.17
CA ILE A 350 13.22 0.52 -10.35
C ILE A 350 11.97 1.16 -10.97
N ASN A 351 12.12 2.37 -11.51
CA ASN A 351 11.01 3.15 -12.02
C ASN A 351 10.58 2.76 -13.43
N THR A 352 11.47 2.15 -14.22
CA THR A 352 11.24 1.85 -15.65
C THR A 352 11.32 0.36 -15.98
N GLY A 353 11.96 -0.44 -15.13
CA GLY A 353 12.30 -1.82 -15.44
C GLY A 353 13.34 -1.97 -16.55
N GLU A 354 14.02 -0.88 -16.92
CA GLU A 354 15.11 -0.87 -17.91
C GLU A 354 16.47 -0.80 -17.20
N ASP A 355 17.26 -1.84 -17.41
CA ASP A 355 18.67 -1.91 -17.01
C ASP A 355 19.54 -1.32 -18.14
N ILE A 356 20.08 -0.11 -17.92
CA ILE A 356 20.81 0.67 -18.91
C ILE A 356 22.25 0.14 -19.11
N ASN A 357 22.84 -0.40 -18.05
CA ASN A 357 24.18 -0.96 -17.99
C ASN A 357 24.24 -2.42 -18.48
N GLY A 358 23.09 -3.06 -18.68
CA GLY A 358 23.00 -4.47 -19.04
C GLY A 358 23.56 -5.33 -17.92
N SER A 359 24.26 -6.41 -18.26
CA SER A 359 24.76 -7.37 -17.25
C SER A 359 25.92 -6.87 -16.36
N GLU A 360 26.23 -5.57 -16.33
CA GLU A 360 27.18 -4.99 -15.38
C GLU A 360 26.44 -4.66 -14.08
N ALA A 361 27.12 -4.65 -12.93
CA ALA A 361 26.47 -4.37 -11.65
C ALA A 361 25.89 -2.93 -11.60
N ASP A 362 24.74 -2.79 -10.96
CA ASP A 362 24.07 -1.51 -10.69
C ASP A 362 24.61 -0.81 -9.46
N VAL A 363 25.11 -1.58 -8.51
CA VAL A 363 25.62 -1.10 -7.23
C VAL A 363 26.99 -1.72 -6.96
N LEU A 364 27.92 -0.91 -6.44
CA LEU A 364 29.16 -1.38 -5.85
C LEU A 364 29.16 -1.09 -4.36
N ILE A 365 29.37 -2.13 -3.55
CA ILE A 365 29.64 -2.04 -2.12
C ILE A 365 31.09 -2.46 -1.87
N ASN A 366 31.90 -1.57 -1.31
CA ASN A 366 33.25 -1.90 -0.85
C ASN A 366 33.25 -2.10 0.66
N LEU A 367 33.69 -3.26 1.11
CA LEU A 367 33.83 -3.59 2.53
C LEU A 367 35.26 -3.40 2.99
N ASN A 368 35.47 -2.70 4.11
CA ASN A 368 36.80 -2.60 4.68
C ASN A 368 37.19 -3.88 5.44
N THR A 369 37.81 -4.80 4.72
CA THR A 369 38.27 -6.09 5.26
C THR A 369 39.28 -5.95 6.40
N SER A 370 39.97 -4.81 6.52
CA SER A 370 40.91 -4.55 7.62
C SER A 370 40.20 -4.25 8.96
N LEU A 371 38.92 -3.91 8.91
CA LEU A 371 38.11 -3.54 10.07
C LEU A 371 37.05 -4.58 10.44
N LEU A 372 37.03 -5.76 9.81
CA LEU A 372 36.05 -6.84 10.11
C LEU A 372 35.96 -7.16 11.61
N SER A 373 37.10 -7.16 12.31
CA SER A 373 37.15 -7.42 13.76
C SER A 373 36.51 -6.35 14.65
N SER A 374 36.16 -5.19 14.08
CA SER A 374 35.49 -4.07 14.77
C SER A 374 33.97 -4.17 14.69
N PHE A 375 33.45 -5.05 13.85
CA PHE A 375 32.02 -5.23 13.68
C PHE A 375 31.45 -6.30 14.62
N TRP A 376 30.20 -6.09 14.98
CA TRP A 376 29.33 -7.11 15.50
C TRP A 376 28.53 -7.67 14.32
N PHE A 377 28.69 -8.97 14.10
CA PHE A 377 27.84 -9.74 13.21
C PHE A 377 26.67 -10.26 14.02
N ASP A 378 25.52 -9.66 13.76
CA ASP A 378 24.25 -10.00 14.39
C ASP A 378 23.89 -11.47 14.10
N PRO A 379 23.65 -12.32 15.13
CA PRO A 379 23.22 -13.69 14.93
C PRO A 379 21.77 -13.82 14.45
N THR A 380 20.99 -12.75 14.52
CA THR A 380 19.59 -12.63 14.08
C THR A 380 19.41 -11.37 13.22
N PRO A 381 20.17 -11.24 12.10
CA PRO A 381 20.29 -10.00 11.34
C PRO A 381 18.96 -9.48 10.75
N GLU A 382 17.92 -10.32 10.71
CA GLU A 382 16.56 -9.98 10.29
C GLU A 382 15.72 -9.31 11.39
N ILE A 383 16.14 -9.35 12.65
CA ILE A 383 15.48 -8.74 13.81
C ILE A 383 16.36 -7.58 14.27
N ARG A 384 15.87 -6.34 14.13
CA ARG A 384 16.68 -5.14 14.38
C ARG A 384 16.44 -4.48 15.73
N ASP A 385 15.57 -5.09 16.54
CA ASP A 385 15.26 -4.65 17.90
C ASP A 385 16.31 -5.12 18.92
N ASP A 386 17.32 -5.87 18.50
CA ASP A 386 18.47 -6.21 19.33
C ASP A 386 19.60 -5.20 19.16
N ASN A 387 20.17 -4.78 20.28
CA ASN A 387 21.27 -3.82 20.26
C ASN A 387 22.59 -4.53 20.05
N ALA A 388 23.45 -3.93 19.22
CA ALA A 388 24.86 -4.28 19.20
C ALA A 388 25.42 -4.26 20.63
N PRO A 389 26.19 -5.29 21.05
CA PRO A 389 26.67 -5.38 22.42
C PRO A 389 27.49 -4.14 22.82
N THR A 390 26.98 -3.36 23.78
CA THR A 390 27.68 -2.19 24.34
C THR A 390 28.95 -2.56 25.12
N VAL A 391 29.03 -3.80 25.61
CA VAL A 391 30.27 -4.37 26.17
C VAL A 391 30.23 -5.89 26.08
N HIS A 392 31.19 -6.50 25.36
CA HIS A 392 31.39 -7.95 25.41
C HIS A 392 32.19 -8.31 26.67
N PRO A 393 31.85 -9.37 27.45
CA PRO A 393 32.53 -9.70 28.72
C PRO A 393 34.04 -9.97 28.61
N TRP A 394 34.55 -10.13 27.39
CA TRP A 394 35.94 -10.49 27.08
C TRP A 394 36.64 -9.49 26.13
N ARG A 395 35.98 -8.41 25.70
CA ARG A 395 36.57 -7.35 24.86
C ARG A 395 36.16 -5.96 25.39
N THR A 396 37.13 -5.07 25.53
CA THR A 396 36.95 -3.72 26.10
C THR A 396 36.55 -2.68 25.06
N GLN A 397 36.04 -3.07 23.90
CA GLN A 397 35.67 -2.18 22.80
C GLN A 397 34.23 -2.47 22.38
N GLU A 398 33.45 -1.40 22.24
CA GLU A 398 32.16 -1.41 21.57
C GLU A 398 32.36 -1.79 20.09
N HIS A 399 31.40 -2.48 19.50
CA HIS A 399 31.45 -2.87 18.09
C HIS A 399 30.44 -2.09 17.27
N TYR A 400 30.75 -1.88 16.00
CA TYR A 400 29.80 -1.33 15.03
C TYR A 400 28.82 -2.40 14.60
N ASP A 401 27.55 -2.03 14.45
CA ASP A 401 26.53 -2.88 13.87
C ASP A 401 26.76 -3.03 12.35
N PHE A 402 27.14 -4.23 11.92
CA PHE A 402 27.47 -4.47 10.52
C PHE A 402 26.24 -4.34 9.61
N VAL A 403 25.07 -4.84 10.04
CA VAL A 403 23.84 -4.75 9.25
C VAL A 403 23.45 -3.30 9.03
N GLY A 404 23.41 -2.50 10.10
CA GLY A 404 23.13 -1.06 10.03
C GLY A 404 24.13 -0.31 9.16
N THR A 405 25.42 -0.65 9.25
CA THR A 405 26.46 -0.07 8.36
C THR A 405 26.13 -0.34 6.89
N ILE A 406 25.83 -1.59 6.51
CA ILE A 406 25.51 -1.90 5.11
C ILE A 406 24.20 -1.27 4.66
N MET A 407 23.19 -1.18 5.54
CA MET A 407 21.94 -0.47 5.24
C MET A 407 22.20 1.01 4.94
N HIS A 408 23.04 1.66 5.74
CA HIS A 408 23.45 3.05 5.55
C HIS A 408 24.17 3.21 4.21
N GLU A 409 25.19 2.39 3.93
CA GLU A 409 25.92 2.48 2.67
C GLU A 409 25.01 2.25 1.47
N PHE A 410 24.12 1.24 1.54
CA PHE A 410 23.21 0.96 0.44
C PHE A 410 22.24 2.12 0.17
N ALA A 411 21.88 2.92 1.17
CA ALA A 411 21.10 4.13 0.96
C ALA A 411 21.82 5.14 0.04
N HIS A 412 23.14 5.27 0.13
CA HIS A 412 23.91 6.08 -0.83
C HIS A 412 23.77 5.56 -2.26
N ALA A 413 23.74 4.25 -2.46
CA ALA A 413 23.47 3.66 -3.77
C ALA A 413 22.04 3.94 -4.26
N LEU A 414 21.07 4.03 -3.35
CA LEU A 414 19.69 4.43 -3.63
C LEU A 414 19.51 5.94 -3.87
N GLY A 415 20.56 6.75 -3.80
CA GLY A 415 20.47 8.17 -4.13
C GLY A 415 20.63 9.14 -2.96
N TYR A 416 21.02 8.67 -1.77
CA TYR A 416 21.59 9.54 -0.73
C TYR A 416 22.99 9.99 -1.13
N ASN A 417 23.12 10.69 -2.25
CA ASN A 417 24.40 11.11 -2.78
C ASN A 417 24.25 12.40 -3.56
N GLY A 418 25.32 13.17 -3.64
CA GLY A 418 25.30 14.45 -4.32
C GLY A 418 26.70 14.95 -4.65
N TRP A 419 26.72 16.05 -5.41
CA TRP A 419 27.94 16.78 -5.75
C TRP A 419 28.03 18.11 -5.04
N TYR A 420 26.97 18.53 -4.35
CA TYR A 420 27.08 19.65 -3.43
C TYR A 420 27.97 19.30 -2.23
N HIS A 421 28.85 20.24 -1.93
CA HIS A 421 29.64 20.30 -0.71
C HIS A 421 29.60 21.74 -0.21
N TYR A 422 30.31 22.02 0.86
CA TYR A 422 30.38 23.37 1.40
C TYR A 422 31.78 23.73 1.83
N SER A 423 32.08 25.03 1.82
CA SER A 423 33.29 25.58 2.44
C SER A 423 33.06 25.80 3.93
N PRO A 424 33.84 25.19 4.82
CA PRO A 424 33.68 25.40 6.26
C PRO A 424 34.24 26.76 6.71
N PRO A 425 33.60 27.44 7.67
CA PRO A 425 32.28 27.12 8.23
C PRO A 425 31.15 27.40 7.21
N PRO A 426 30.04 26.65 7.26
CA PRO A 426 28.92 26.86 6.35
C PRO A 426 28.40 28.30 6.48
N ASN A 427 28.35 29.04 5.36
CA ASN A 427 28.19 30.50 5.36
C ASN A 427 27.10 30.99 4.38
N GLY A 428 25.85 30.63 4.64
CA GLY A 428 24.77 31.05 3.75
C GLY A 428 24.73 30.24 2.45
N ALA A 429 23.79 30.60 1.57
CA ALA A 429 23.68 29.99 0.23
C ALA A 429 24.98 30.12 -0.60
N THR A 430 25.83 31.12 -0.32
CA THR A 430 27.14 31.28 -0.97
C THR A 430 28.16 30.21 -0.60
N GLY A 431 27.94 29.50 0.50
CA GLY A 431 28.80 28.42 0.96
C GLY A 431 28.48 27.08 0.30
N LEU A 432 27.39 26.99 -0.46
CA LEU A 432 27.01 25.80 -1.21
C LEU A 432 27.84 25.75 -2.50
N GLU A 433 28.69 24.74 -2.62
CA GLU A 433 29.66 24.61 -3.70
C GLU A 433 29.44 23.32 -4.50
N ASN A 434 29.64 23.40 -5.81
CA ASN A 434 29.55 22.25 -6.70
C ASN A 434 30.66 22.31 -7.74
N SER A 435 31.70 21.51 -7.55
CA SER A 435 32.90 21.53 -8.40
C SER A 435 32.71 20.74 -9.70
N PHE A 436 31.63 19.95 -9.81
CA PHE A 436 31.37 19.04 -10.91
C PHE A 436 30.38 19.59 -11.94
N ASN A 437 29.72 20.71 -11.62
CA ASN A 437 28.67 21.34 -12.42
C ASN A 437 27.54 20.35 -12.76
N GLN A 438 27.15 19.54 -11.76
CA GLN A 438 26.24 18.40 -11.85
C GLN A 438 25.31 18.39 -10.64
N LEU A 439 24.06 17.95 -10.81
CA LEU A 439 23.10 17.82 -9.71
C LEU A 439 22.50 16.41 -9.72
N SER A 440 22.51 15.75 -8.56
CA SER A 440 21.74 14.53 -8.31
C SER A 440 20.28 14.86 -8.00
N GLU A 441 19.43 13.84 -7.91
CA GLU A 441 18.09 13.93 -7.34
C GLU A 441 18.11 14.51 -5.92
N PHE A 442 19.13 14.15 -5.12
CA PHE A 442 19.29 14.65 -3.75
C PHE A 442 19.69 16.12 -3.74
N ASP A 443 20.69 16.52 -4.55
CA ASP A 443 21.19 17.90 -4.63
C ASP A 443 20.08 18.91 -4.96
N ARG A 444 19.11 18.49 -5.78
CA ARG A 444 17.93 19.30 -6.16
C ARG A 444 17.06 19.71 -4.97
N ASN A 445 17.23 19.06 -3.82
CA ASN A 445 16.49 19.32 -2.59
C ASN A 445 17.36 19.97 -1.50
N ILE A 446 18.56 20.43 -1.82
CA ILE A 446 19.44 21.09 -0.84
C ILE A 446 19.32 22.61 -0.93
N GLU A 447 18.97 23.24 0.18
CA GLU A 447 18.96 24.70 0.30
C GLU A 447 19.64 25.18 1.60
N TRP A 448 19.99 26.46 1.63
CA TRP A 448 20.37 27.14 2.88
C TRP A 448 19.15 27.77 3.55
N SER A 449 18.90 27.43 4.81
CA SER A 449 17.85 28.04 5.62
C SER A 449 18.43 29.14 6.52
N ASP A 450 18.11 30.40 6.24
CA ASP A 450 18.49 31.53 7.11
C ASP A 450 17.85 31.46 8.51
N ILE A 451 16.70 30.79 8.62
CA ILE A 451 15.97 30.65 9.89
C ILE A 451 16.66 29.60 10.77
N GLN A 452 17.07 28.46 10.19
CA GLN A 452 17.76 27.39 10.92
C GLN A 452 19.27 27.59 10.98
N ASN A 453 19.81 28.48 10.14
CA ASN A 453 21.25 28.72 9.98
C ASN A 453 22.00 27.40 9.67
N SER A 454 21.45 26.60 8.75
CA SER A 454 21.98 25.32 8.31
C SER A 454 21.63 25.06 6.85
N PHE A 455 22.35 24.14 6.22
CA PHE A 455 21.84 23.47 5.04
C PHE A 455 20.68 22.55 5.44
N VAL A 456 19.69 22.44 4.56
CA VAL A 456 18.47 21.68 4.81
C VAL A 456 18.05 20.91 3.57
N PHE A 457 17.37 19.79 3.78
CA PHE A 457 16.67 19.05 2.75
C PHE A 457 15.22 19.54 2.65
N THR A 458 14.81 19.99 1.47
CA THR A 458 13.52 20.67 1.22
C THR A 458 12.44 19.77 0.62
N GLY A 459 12.71 18.47 0.48
CA GLY A 459 11.73 17.51 0.00
C GLY A 459 10.47 17.49 0.86
N SER A 460 9.30 17.42 0.21
CA SER A 460 8.01 17.59 0.88
C SER A 460 7.68 16.44 1.83
N ASN A 461 7.94 15.19 1.44
CA ASN A 461 7.64 14.02 2.25
C ASN A 461 8.56 13.99 3.48
N ALA A 462 9.85 14.23 3.28
CA ALA A 462 10.83 14.31 4.36
C ALA A 462 10.49 15.42 5.35
N THR A 463 10.10 16.59 4.84
CA THR A 463 9.68 17.73 5.68
C THR A 463 8.44 17.41 6.51
N GLU A 464 7.40 16.84 5.90
CA GLU A 464 6.17 16.45 6.60
C GLU A 464 6.45 15.39 7.67
N THR A 465 7.29 14.41 7.35
CA THR A 465 7.69 13.35 8.28
C THR A 465 8.50 13.90 9.45
N TYR A 466 9.46 14.78 9.18
CA TYR A 466 10.27 15.46 10.20
C TYR A 466 9.39 16.28 11.17
N GLN A 467 8.37 16.96 10.66
CA GLN A 467 7.43 17.71 11.47
C GLN A 467 6.47 16.81 12.27
N THR A 468 6.12 15.64 11.74
CA THR A 468 5.33 14.62 12.46
C THR A 468 6.10 14.04 13.64
N LEU A 469 7.43 14.01 13.56
CA LEU A 469 8.34 13.67 14.67
C LEU A 469 8.51 14.84 15.68
N GLU A 470 7.67 15.87 15.59
CA GLU A 470 7.65 17.06 16.47
C GLU A 470 8.86 17.99 16.33
N PHE A 471 9.70 17.79 15.33
CA PHE A 471 10.75 18.76 14.98
C PHE A 471 10.18 19.94 14.18
N SER A 472 10.95 21.03 14.09
CA SER A 472 10.50 22.27 13.44
C SER A 472 11.35 22.63 12.23
N GLY A 473 10.70 23.13 11.17
CA GLY A 473 11.38 23.59 9.96
C GLY A 473 11.59 22.47 8.95
N TYR A 474 12.66 22.59 8.18
CA TYR A 474 13.13 21.58 7.22
C TYR A 474 14.14 20.64 7.88
N LEU A 475 14.33 19.45 7.32
CA LEU A 475 15.30 18.48 7.84
C LEU A 475 16.73 19.03 7.70
N PRO A 476 17.47 19.26 8.79
CA PRO A 476 18.83 19.77 8.71
C PRO A 476 19.79 18.72 8.15
N LEU A 477 20.73 19.18 7.32
CA LEU A 477 21.79 18.36 6.76
C LEU A 477 23.09 18.57 7.54
N HIS A 478 23.83 17.48 7.75
CA HIS A 478 25.08 17.51 8.48
C HIS A 478 26.07 18.45 7.76
N SER A 479 26.67 19.38 8.49
CA SER A 479 27.63 20.33 7.94
C SER A 479 28.61 20.85 9.01
N GLU A 480 29.47 19.98 9.54
CA GLU A 480 30.53 20.32 10.50
C GLU A 480 31.99 20.32 9.97
N GLY A 481 32.54 21.49 9.59
CA GLY A 481 34.00 21.64 9.45
C GLY A 481 34.62 20.92 8.23
N ASP A 482 35.96 20.82 8.19
CA ASP A 482 36.75 20.19 7.11
C ASP A 482 37.00 18.67 7.31
N ALA A 483 36.20 17.98 8.13
CA ALA A 483 36.44 16.57 8.47
C ALA A 483 35.98 15.58 7.36
N SER A 484 36.52 14.37 7.30
CA SER A 484 36.03 13.35 6.36
C SER A 484 34.62 12.89 6.78
N GLY A 485 33.67 12.75 5.84
CA GLY A 485 32.25 12.44 6.13
C GLY A 485 31.35 13.68 6.22
N VAL A 486 31.90 14.87 6.04
CA VAL A 486 31.16 16.14 6.02
C VAL A 486 30.61 16.42 4.63
N ASP A 487 29.55 15.74 4.29
CA ASP A 487 28.84 15.96 3.03
C ASP A 487 27.38 16.30 3.31
N LEU A 488 26.71 16.83 2.30
CA LEU A 488 25.33 17.32 2.44
C LEU A 488 24.31 16.22 2.14
N TYR A 489 24.69 14.95 2.17
CA TYR A 489 23.79 13.81 1.95
C TYR A 489 23.64 12.89 3.18
N HIS A 490 24.05 13.39 4.35
CA HIS A 490 23.63 12.92 5.67
C HIS A 490 22.72 13.96 6.32
N TYR A 491 21.67 13.52 7.00
CA TYR A 491 20.91 14.43 7.85
C TYR A 491 21.50 14.45 9.25
N GLY A 492 21.45 15.62 9.88
CA GLY A 492 22.09 15.84 11.16
C GLY A 492 22.01 17.31 11.52
N SER A 493 21.79 17.60 12.79
CA SER A 493 21.81 18.97 13.29
C SER A 493 23.01 19.13 14.22
N ASN A 494 23.73 20.25 14.09
CA ASN A 494 24.75 20.64 15.06
C ASN A 494 24.12 21.12 16.39
N SER A 495 22.79 20.97 16.55
CA SER A 495 22.02 21.34 17.73
C SER A 495 21.84 20.12 18.63
N SER A 496 22.05 20.31 19.94
CA SER A 496 21.81 19.25 20.92
C SER A 496 20.32 18.95 21.17
N SER A 497 19.40 19.55 20.40
CA SER A 497 17.95 19.41 20.55
C SER A 497 17.33 18.40 19.60
N ASP A 498 17.99 18.06 18.49
CA ASP A 498 17.46 17.10 17.51
C ASP A 498 18.25 15.79 17.64
N SER A 499 17.56 14.72 18.06
CA SER A 499 18.14 13.39 18.29
C SER A 499 18.38 12.61 16.99
N LEU A 500 18.81 13.30 15.92
CA LEU A 500 19.06 12.68 14.63
C LEU A 500 20.27 11.73 14.64
N GLY A 501 21.16 11.86 15.63
CA GLY A 501 22.32 10.97 15.83
C GLY A 501 22.01 9.49 16.06
N ASP A 502 20.74 9.15 16.30
CA ASP A 502 20.28 7.76 16.49
C ASP A 502 19.63 7.17 15.21
N TYR A 503 19.60 7.93 14.11
CA TYR A 503 18.95 7.54 12.86
C TYR A 503 19.96 7.00 11.84
N LEU A 504 19.47 6.25 10.85
CA LEU A 504 20.31 5.48 9.94
C LEU A 504 21.30 6.34 9.14
N MET A 505 20.86 7.50 8.63
CA MET A 505 21.67 8.36 7.76
C MET A 505 22.29 9.56 8.50
N ASP A 506 22.56 9.40 9.80
CA ASP A 506 23.47 10.29 10.53
C ASP A 506 24.91 10.15 10.00
N ASP A 507 25.71 11.21 10.13
CA ASP A 507 27.12 11.21 9.66
C ASP A 507 28.04 10.31 10.50
N ASN A 508 27.61 9.93 11.71
CA ASN A 508 28.42 9.15 12.62
C ASN A 508 27.89 7.73 12.81
N SER A 509 28.75 6.75 12.57
CA SER A 509 28.52 5.38 13.05
C SER A 509 28.81 5.31 14.55
N ASN A 510 27.77 5.16 15.38
CA ASN A 510 27.93 4.96 16.83
C ASN A 510 28.08 3.48 17.21
N PRO A 511 29.20 3.05 17.82
CA PRO A 511 29.35 1.71 18.36
C PRO A 511 28.27 1.36 19.40
N GLY A 512 27.88 0.08 19.48
CA GLY A 512 26.89 -0.39 20.44
C GLY A 512 25.44 0.04 20.15
N THR A 513 25.20 0.63 18.99
CA THR A 513 23.88 1.05 18.50
C THR A 513 23.53 0.25 17.26
N SER A 514 22.29 -0.24 17.21
CA SER A 514 21.72 -0.87 16.01
C SER A 514 20.80 0.12 15.30
N TYR A 515 20.91 0.20 13.98
CA TYR A 515 20.07 1.10 13.18
C TYR A 515 18.96 0.34 12.44
N THR A 516 17.86 1.06 12.21
CA THR A 516 16.70 0.63 11.41
C THR A 516 16.39 1.66 10.35
N ILE A 517 15.73 1.26 9.26
CA ILE A 517 15.18 2.21 8.29
C ILE A 517 14.04 2.97 8.96
N SER A 518 14.23 4.27 9.16
CA SER A 518 13.23 5.16 9.74
C SER A 518 12.23 5.64 8.69
N SER A 519 11.15 6.28 9.17
CA SER A 519 10.23 6.98 8.28
C SER A 519 10.87 8.17 7.56
N LEU A 520 11.89 8.81 8.15
CA LEU A 520 12.64 9.88 7.47
C LEU A 520 13.42 9.31 6.28
N ASP A 521 14.01 8.13 6.47
CA ASP A 521 14.82 7.50 5.44
C ASP A 521 14.00 7.19 4.18
N THR A 522 12.80 6.64 4.39
CA THR A 522 11.87 6.36 3.29
C THR A 522 11.24 7.61 2.71
N ALA A 523 10.96 8.63 3.51
CA ALA A 523 10.38 9.88 3.04
C ALA A 523 11.32 10.66 2.10
N ILE A 524 12.63 10.67 2.37
CA ILE A 524 13.60 11.22 1.42
C ILE A 524 13.58 10.42 0.12
N LEU A 525 13.59 9.08 0.15
CA LEU A 525 13.51 8.29 -1.09
C LEU A 525 12.22 8.60 -1.87
N GLN A 526 11.09 8.83 -1.20
CA GLN A 526 9.86 9.30 -1.86
C GLN A 526 10.07 10.66 -2.56
N ASP A 527 10.78 11.60 -1.92
CA ASP A 527 11.14 12.88 -2.55
C ASP A 527 12.13 12.73 -3.72
N LEU A 528 12.97 11.68 -3.72
CA LEU A 528 13.85 11.34 -4.84
C LEU A 528 13.08 10.65 -5.99
N GLY A 529 11.86 10.15 -5.74
CA GLY A 529 10.99 9.53 -6.75
C GLY A 529 10.81 8.02 -6.61
N TYR A 530 11.19 7.42 -5.48
CA TYR A 530 10.85 6.03 -5.17
C TYR A 530 9.39 5.90 -4.71
N LEU A 531 8.77 4.78 -5.06
CA LEU A 531 7.53 4.36 -4.41
C LEU A 531 7.86 3.46 -3.20
N ILE A 532 7.39 3.86 -2.02
CA ILE A 532 7.58 3.13 -0.76
C ILE A 532 6.25 2.64 -0.20
N GLY A 533 6.21 1.43 0.36
CA GLY A 533 5.03 0.93 1.09
C GLY A 533 5.16 -0.48 1.62
#